data_AF-A0A0A3W5X0-F1
#
_entry.id   AF-A0A0A3W5X0-F1
#
_cell.length_a   1.000
_cell.length_b   1.000
_cell.length_c   1.000
_cell.angle_alpha   90.00
_cell.angle_beta   90.00
_cell.angle_gamma   90.00
#
_symmetry.space_group_name_H-M   'P 1'
#
loop_
_entity.id
_entity.type
_entity.pdbx_description
1 polymer ?
#
loop_
_entity_poly.entity_id
_entity_poly.type
_entity_poly.pdbx_seq_one_letter_code
_entity_poly.pdbx_strand_id
1 'polypeptide(L)'
;MAFRVIQEHLPQPIHRPKAITGDWINFYCSDDFLTAFPLSEPPFQFQPAIINREIRTSIYHPHDIDGYIQHPEVIKALLELL
;
A
#
# COMPACT_ATOMS: atom_id res chain seq x y z
N MET A 1 6.61 -15.43 11.12
CA MET A 1 5.65 -14.81 10.19
C MET A 1 4.24 -14.91 10.77
N ALA A 2 3.75 -13.87 11.45
CA ALA A 2 2.40 -13.87 12.02
C ALA A 2 1.30 -13.90 10.95
N PHE A 3 1.58 -13.39 9.74
CA PHE A 3 0.60 -13.27 8.67
C PHE A 3 0.20 -14.60 8.01
N ARG A 4 1.06 -15.63 8.00
CA ARG A 4 0.70 -16.94 7.42
C ARG A 4 -0.40 -17.65 8.20
N VAL A 5 -0.34 -17.56 9.53
CA VAL A 5 -1.38 -18.14 10.41
C VAL A 5 -2.72 -17.46 10.16
N ILE A 6 -2.74 -16.14 9.97
CA ILE A 6 -3.97 -15.40 9.66
C ILE A 6 -4.55 -15.86 8.32
N GLN A 7 -3.73 -16.04 7.28
CA GLN A 7 -4.17 -16.48 5.96
C GLN A 7 -4.88 -17.84 5.98
N GLU A 8 -4.41 -18.78 6.80
CA GLU A 8 -5.01 -20.12 6.95
C GLU A 8 -6.42 -20.09 7.55
N HIS A 9 -6.76 -19.03 8.28
CA HIS A 9 -8.06 -18.87 8.96
C HIS A 9 -9.01 -17.93 8.20
N LEU A 10 -8.60 -17.36 7.07
CA LEU A 10 -9.46 -16.51 6.25
C LEU A 10 -10.44 -17.38 5.44
N PRO A 11 -11.76 -17.10 5.53
CA PRO A 11 -12.75 -17.77 4.69
C PRO A 11 -12.41 -17.64 3.20
N GLN A 12 -12.48 -18.76 2.47
CA GLN A 12 -12.19 -18.82 1.04
C GLN A 12 -13.47 -19.00 0.20
N PRO A 13 -13.57 -18.39 -0.99
CA PRO A 13 -12.57 -17.46 -1.54
C PRO A 13 -12.62 -16.10 -0.84
N ILE A 14 -11.45 -15.49 -0.64
CA ILE A 14 -11.40 -14.13 -0.09
C ILE A 14 -12.06 -13.19 -1.10
N HIS A 15 -13.04 -12.41 -0.63
CA HIS A 15 -13.72 -11.40 -1.43
C HIS A 15 -13.33 -9.99 -0.99
N ARG A 16 -13.38 -9.07 -1.95
CA ARG A 16 -13.19 -7.65 -1.68
C ARG A 16 -14.32 -7.12 -0.79
N PRO A 17 -14.04 -6.46 0.34
CA PRO A 17 -15.06 -5.85 1.20
C PRO A 17 -15.84 -4.77 0.45
N LYS A 18 -17.17 -4.89 0.45
CA LYS A 18 -18.07 -3.95 -0.24
C LYS A 18 -18.02 -2.52 0.31
N ALA A 19 -17.62 -2.37 1.56
CA ALA A 19 -17.56 -1.07 2.24
C ALA A 19 -16.36 -0.20 1.81
N ILE A 20 -15.36 -0.77 1.11
CA ILE A 20 -14.14 -0.06 0.71
C ILE A 20 -14.15 0.11 -0.81
N THR A 21 -14.19 1.37 -1.25
CA THR A 21 -14.25 1.78 -2.66
C THR A 21 -12.91 2.34 -3.15
N GLY A 22 -12.79 2.56 -4.46
CA GLY A 22 -11.58 3.15 -5.08
C GLY A 22 -10.48 2.13 -5.39
N ASP A 23 -9.33 2.61 -5.85
CA ASP A 23 -8.20 1.75 -6.18
C ASP A 23 -7.51 1.22 -4.92
N TRP A 24 -7.14 -0.05 -4.95
CA TRP A 24 -6.31 -0.63 -3.89
C TRP A 24 -4.89 -0.71 -4.39
N ILE A 25 -3.97 -0.08 -3.66
CA ILE A 25 -2.57 0.04 -4.06
C ILE A 25 -1.71 -0.72 -3.06
N ASN A 26 -0.90 -1.65 -3.56
CA ASN A 26 0.19 -2.27 -2.82
C ASN A 26 1.48 -1.51 -3.12
N PHE A 27 1.89 -0.64 -2.20
CA PHE A 27 3.17 0.05 -2.29
C PHE A 27 4.29 -0.89 -1.87
N TYR A 28 5.29 -1.07 -2.74
CA TYR A 28 6.47 -1.88 -2.47
C TYR A 28 7.74 -1.10 -2.82
N CYS A 29 8.84 -1.42 -2.17
CA CYS A 29 10.16 -0.91 -2.52
C CYS A 29 11.15 -2.07 -2.53
N SER A 30 11.82 -2.27 -3.67
CA SER A 30 12.79 -3.35 -3.84
C SER A 30 14.01 -3.20 -2.93
N ASP A 31 14.33 -1.97 -2.53
CA ASP A 31 15.46 -1.62 -1.67
C ASP A 31 15.10 -1.61 -0.16
N ASP A 32 13.83 -1.68 0.21
CA ASP A 32 13.35 -1.60 1.60
C ASP A 32 12.77 -2.92 2.08
N PHE A 33 13.52 -3.61 2.94
CA PHE A 33 13.18 -4.90 3.52
C PHE A 33 11.94 -4.88 4.42
N LEU A 34 11.46 -3.70 4.82
CA LEU A 34 10.27 -3.52 5.66
C LEU A 34 9.01 -3.21 4.84
N THR A 35 9.13 -2.92 3.54
CA THR A 35 7.96 -2.69 2.68
C THR A 35 7.29 -4.00 2.25
N ALA A 36 6.07 -3.90 1.72
CA ALA A 36 5.38 -5.04 1.14
C ALA A 36 6.15 -5.56 -0.09
N PHE A 37 5.99 -6.84 -0.43
CA PHE A 37 6.47 -7.38 -1.70
C PHE A 37 5.43 -7.17 -2.81
N PRO A 38 5.83 -7.10 -4.08
CA PRO A 38 4.87 -7.10 -5.18
C PRO A 38 3.99 -8.35 -5.11
N LEU A 39 2.67 -8.15 -5.26
CA LEU A 39 1.69 -9.23 -5.30
C LEU A 39 1.72 -9.91 -6.69
N SER A 40 2.72 -10.78 -6.92
CA SER A 40 2.86 -11.51 -8.19
C SER A 40 1.86 -12.68 -8.30
N GLU A 41 1.64 -13.38 -7.18
CA GLU A 41 0.71 -14.51 -7.07
C GLU A 41 -0.19 -14.31 -5.84
N PRO A 42 -1.10 -13.33 -5.86
CA PRO A 42 -1.94 -13.07 -4.71
C PRO A 42 -2.89 -14.25 -4.45
N PRO A 43 -3.12 -14.63 -3.18
CA PRO A 43 -4.07 -15.71 -2.82
C PRO A 43 -5.54 -15.30 -3.02
N PHE A 44 -5.80 -14.15 -3.65
CA PHE A 44 -7.10 -13.58 -3.92
C PHE A 44 -7.14 -13.03 -5.35
N GLN A 45 -8.29 -13.16 -6.02
CA GLN A 45 -8.52 -12.65 -7.37
C GLN A 45 -9.58 -11.55 -7.34
N PHE A 46 -9.22 -10.39 -6.77
CA PHE A 46 -10.15 -9.26 -6.67
C PHE A 46 -10.42 -8.63 -8.04
N GLN A 47 -11.64 -8.13 -8.21
CA GLN A 47 -12.05 -7.27 -9.32
C GLN A 47 -12.66 -6.00 -8.73
N PRO A 48 -12.05 -4.80 -8.94
CA PRO A 48 -10.78 -4.58 -9.62
C PRO A 48 -9.58 -5.16 -8.84
N ALA A 49 -8.50 -5.46 -9.56
CA ALA A 49 -7.27 -6.00 -9.01
C ALA A 49 -6.55 -4.98 -8.09
N ILE A 50 -5.71 -5.49 -7.18
CA ILE A 50 -4.80 -4.62 -6.42
C ILE A 50 -3.64 -4.20 -7.34
N ILE A 51 -3.35 -2.90 -7.37
CA ILE A 51 -2.31 -2.32 -8.21
C ILE A 51 -0.99 -2.31 -7.43
N ASN A 52 0.01 -3.03 -7.93
CA ASN A 52 1.37 -2.91 -7.40
C ASN A 52 1.96 -1.57 -7.87
N ARG A 53 2.48 -0.76 -6.94
CA ARG A 53 3.18 0.48 -7.25
C ARG A 53 4.51 0.51 -6.53
N GLU A 54 5.59 0.47 -7.31
CA GLU A 54 6.93 0.64 -6.77
C GLU A 54 7.13 2.07 -6.29
N ILE A 55 7.71 2.21 -5.11
CA ILE A 55 8.14 3.48 -4.52
C ILE A 55 9.60 3.37 -4.10
N ARG A 56 10.21 4.52 -3.84
CA ARG A 56 11.53 4.60 -3.21
C ARG A 56 11.36 5.24 -1.85
N THR A 57 11.78 4.54 -0.81
CA THR A 57 11.97 5.10 0.52
C THR A 57 13.44 5.47 0.70
N SER A 58 13.71 6.49 1.52
CA SER A 58 15.09 6.87 1.81
C SER A 58 15.75 5.79 2.68
N ILE A 59 16.89 5.24 2.24
CA ILE A 59 17.63 4.25 3.04
C ILE A 59 18.18 4.84 4.35
N TYR A 60 18.33 6.17 4.41
CA TYR A 60 18.79 6.89 5.60
C TYR A 60 17.65 7.23 6.55
N HIS A 61 16.44 7.38 6.01
CA HIS A 61 15.22 7.72 6.75
C HIS A 61 14.02 6.91 6.22
N PRO A 62 13.98 5.59 6.45
CA PRO A 62 13.01 4.67 5.81
C PRO A 62 11.56 4.92 6.22
N HIS A 63 11.33 5.72 7.27
CA HIS A 63 10.00 6.13 7.72
C HIS A 63 9.62 7.56 7.29
N ASP A 64 10.54 8.31 6.67
CA ASP A 64 10.26 9.64 6.18
C ASP A 64 9.70 9.56 4.76
N ILE A 65 8.55 10.19 4.55
CA ILE A 65 7.97 10.36 3.22
C ILE A 65 8.52 11.67 2.65
N ASP A 66 9.75 11.60 2.12
CA ASP A 66 10.41 12.74 1.49
C ASP A 66 9.54 13.35 0.39
N GLY A 67 9.47 14.68 0.36
CA GLY A 67 8.75 15.43 -0.66
C GLY A 67 7.23 15.51 -0.49
N TYR A 68 6.59 14.72 0.39
CA TYR A 68 5.13 14.77 0.57
C TYR A 68 4.65 16.15 1.03
N ILE A 69 5.22 16.67 2.13
CA ILE A 69 4.91 18.02 2.62
C ILE A 69 5.44 19.14 1.71
N GLN A 70 6.33 18.81 0.77
CA GLN A 70 6.90 19.76 -0.20
C GLN A 70 6.11 19.79 -1.51
N HIS A 71 5.18 18.84 -1.72
CA HIS A 71 4.41 18.75 -2.95
C HIS A 71 3.42 19.93 -3.03
N PRO A 72 3.39 20.69 -4.16
CA PRO A 72 2.59 21.91 -4.26
C PRO A 72 1.10 21.71 -3.94
N GLU A 73 0.52 20.58 -4.35
CA GLU A 73 -0.88 20.27 -4.07
C GLU A 73 -1.15 19.97 -2.59
N VAL A 74 -0.19 19.34 -1.90
CA VAL A 74 -0.30 19.05 -0.46
C VAL A 74 -0.19 20.35 0.33
N ILE A 75 0.77 21.21 -0.02
CA ILE A 75 0.91 22.54 0.58
C ILE A 75 -0.38 23.34 0.37
N LYS A 76 -0.91 23.36 -0.86
CA LYS A 76 -2.16 24.05 -1.18
C LYS A 76 -3.32 23.55 -0.32
N ALA A 77 -3.51 22.23 -0.22
CA ALA A 77 -4.58 21.65 0.60
C ALA A 77 -4.44 22.00 2.09
N LEU A 78 -3.21 22.01 2.63
CA LEU A 78 -2.95 22.41 4.02
C LEU A 78 -3.24 23.89 4.26
N LEU A 79 -2.91 24.77 3.31
CA LEU A 79 -3.19 26.20 3.43
C LEU A 79 -4.68 26.53 3.29
N GLU A 80 -5.43 25.75 2.51
CA GLU A 80 -6.90 25.91 2.39
C GLU A 80 -7.67 25.45 3.64
N LEU A 81 -7.02 24.71 4.54
CA LEU A 81 -7.59 24.24 5.82
C LEU A 81 -7.39 25.23 6.99
N LEU A 82 -6.59 26.29 6.81
CA LEU A 82 -6.30 27.33 7.80
C LEU A 82 -7.17 28.57 7.59
#